data_AF-A0A4P6XA39-F1
#
_entry.id   AF-A0A4P6XA39-F1
#
_cell.length_a   1.000
_cell.length_b   1.000
_cell.length_c   1.000
_cell.angle_alpha   90.00
_cell.angle_beta   90.00
_cell.angle_gamma   90.00
#
_symmetry.space_group_name_H-M   'P 1'
#
loop_
_entity.id
_entity.type
_entity.pdbx_description
1 polymer ?
#
loop_
_entity_poly.entity_id
_entity_poly.type
_entity_poly.pdbx_seq_one_letter_code
_entity_poly.pdbx_strand_id
1 'polypeptide(L)'
;MTTNLLDVQEALQAKGFDPGPIDGVRGRKTIAAILAFQSATGLMPDGIVGRQTLAKLIPGTDPATLTLASTIPWLAEAHRLLGLKEDTGAGSNQQILQWARDLHIAYDDDDVPWCGLFVGHCVASQLPREPLVRNPLGARSYETFGKKVAPQPGAIMVFWRESEDSGKGHVGFYVGEDQVGDFLILGGNQGNAVSIIGKPRARFLAARWPITALPATGGPVLAQVPGVGNQVEV
;
A
#
# COMPACT_ATOMS: atom_id res chain seq x y z
N MET A 1 0.14 15.67 -18.59
CA MET A 1 0.14 15.92 -17.13
C MET A 1 -0.36 14.67 -16.44
N THR A 2 0.33 14.18 -15.40
CA THR A 2 -0.11 13.03 -14.60
C THR A 2 -1.27 13.42 -13.70
N THR A 3 -2.30 12.58 -13.57
CA THR A 3 -3.45 12.86 -12.71
C THR A 3 -3.14 12.42 -11.28
N ASN A 4 -2.95 13.41 -10.42
CA ASN A 4 -2.64 13.19 -9.02
C ASN A 4 -3.93 13.20 -8.16
N LEU A 5 -3.77 13.07 -6.84
CA LEU A 5 -4.93 12.97 -5.95
C LEU A 5 -5.63 14.31 -5.69
N LEU A 6 -4.95 15.45 -5.86
CA LEU A 6 -5.60 16.77 -5.80
C LEU A 6 -6.59 16.91 -6.94
N ASP A 7 -6.21 16.52 -8.17
CA ASP A 7 -7.10 16.56 -9.34
C ASP A 7 -8.38 15.72 -9.10
N VAL A 8 -8.22 14.56 -8.44
CA VAL A 8 -9.34 13.69 -8.05
C VAL A 8 -10.23 14.36 -7.01
N GLN A 9 -9.67 14.96 -5.96
CA GLN A 9 -10.44 15.65 -4.92
C GLN A 9 -11.20 16.86 -5.48
N GLU A 10 -10.55 17.68 -6.31
CA GLU A 10 -11.17 18.81 -7.01
C GLU A 10 -12.35 18.34 -7.88
N ALA A 11 -12.15 17.27 -8.66
CA ALA A 11 -13.19 16.74 -9.52
C ALA A 11 -14.38 16.14 -8.74
N LEU A 12 -14.12 15.47 -7.60
CA LEU A 12 -15.16 14.96 -6.71
C LEU A 12 -15.99 16.12 -6.15
N GLN A 13 -15.32 17.13 -5.60
CA GLN A 13 -15.96 18.32 -5.04
C GLN A 13 -16.80 19.05 -6.09
N ALA A 14 -16.27 19.22 -7.31
CA ALA A 14 -16.99 19.86 -8.42
C ALA A 14 -18.23 19.07 -8.87
N LYS A 15 -18.25 17.75 -8.66
CA LYS A 15 -19.40 16.88 -8.92
C LYS A 15 -20.34 16.69 -7.73
N GLY A 16 -20.10 17.40 -6.62
CA GLY A 16 -20.96 17.38 -5.44
C GLY A 16 -20.69 16.25 -4.45
N PHE A 17 -19.55 15.57 -4.55
CA PHE A 17 -19.11 14.55 -3.59
C PHE A 17 -18.02 15.15 -2.69
N ASP A 18 -18.32 15.42 -1.41
CA ASP A 18 -17.38 16.05 -0.45
C ASP A 18 -16.19 15.12 -0.14
N PRO A 19 -14.98 15.39 -0.67
CA PRO A 19 -13.79 14.60 -0.35
C PRO A 19 -13.13 15.03 0.97
N GLY A 20 -13.66 16.07 1.64
CA GLY A 20 -12.95 16.80 2.67
C GLY A 20 -11.98 17.83 2.09
N PRO A 21 -10.90 18.17 2.81
CA PRO A 21 -9.88 19.08 2.30
C PRO A 21 -9.26 18.58 0.98
N ILE A 22 -8.96 19.51 0.08
CA ILE A 22 -8.20 19.25 -1.15
C ILE A 22 -6.72 19.38 -0.78
N ASP A 23 -6.15 18.30 -0.27
CA ASP A 23 -4.83 18.24 0.35
C ASP A 23 -3.91 17.17 -0.27
N GLY A 24 -4.40 16.44 -1.26
CA GLY A 24 -3.69 15.34 -1.92
C GLY A 24 -3.60 14.10 -1.04
N VAL A 25 -4.39 14.00 0.03
CA VAL A 25 -4.43 12.87 0.96
C VAL A 25 -5.67 12.01 0.74
N ARG A 26 -5.45 10.70 0.62
CA ARG A 26 -6.52 9.71 0.44
C ARG A 26 -7.15 9.32 1.78
N GLY A 27 -7.73 10.30 2.46
CA GLY A 27 -8.37 10.11 3.77
C GLY A 27 -9.75 9.44 3.70
N ARG A 28 -10.35 9.20 4.87
CA ARG A 28 -11.68 8.57 5.00
C ARG A 28 -12.77 9.30 4.19
N LYS A 29 -12.76 10.63 4.19
CA LYS A 29 -13.70 11.44 3.39
C LYS A 29 -13.46 11.29 1.89
N THR A 30 -12.23 11.39 1.42
CA THR A 30 -11.87 11.14 0.01
C THR A 30 -12.34 9.76 -0.45
N ILE A 31 -12.09 8.71 0.36
CA ILE A 31 -12.53 7.34 0.05
C ILE A 31 -14.06 7.25 -0.03
N ALA A 32 -14.77 7.85 0.95
CA ALA A 32 -16.23 7.88 0.95
C ALA A 32 -16.81 8.62 -0.27
N ALA A 33 -16.20 9.75 -0.66
CA ALA A 33 -16.57 10.50 -1.86
C ALA A 33 -16.38 9.68 -3.14
N ILE A 34 -15.26 8.96 -3.27
CA ILE A 34 -15.02 8.08 -4.43
C ILE A 34 -16.06 6.97 -4.49
N LEU A 35 -16.35 6.30 -3.36
CA LEU A 35 -17.36 5.25 -3.28
C LEU A 35 -18.75 5.75 -3.66
N ALA A 36 -19.12 6.94 -3.16
CA ALA A 36 -20.39 7.58 -3.48
C ALA A 36 -20.48 7.95 -4.96
N PHE A 37 -19.40 8.52 -5.53
CA PHE A 37 -19.32 8.84 -6.95
C PHE A 37 -19.45 7.61 -7.84
N GLN A 38 -18.73 6.53 -7.51
CA GLN A 38 -18.81 5.27 -8.25
C GLN A 38 -20.23 4.70 -8.23
N SER A 39 -20.85 4.67 -7.05
CA SER A 39 -22.25 4.24 -6.89
C SER A 39 -23.22 5.07 -7.73
N ALA A 40 -23.13 6.41 -7.63
CA ALA A 40 -24.00 7.34 -8.34
C ALA A 40 -23.83 7.29 -9.87
N THR A 41 -22.70 6.79 -10.37
CA THR A 41 -22.40 6.70 -11.80
C THR A 41 -22.50 5.28 -12.36
N GLY A 42 -23.06 4.34 -11.59
CA GLY A 42 -23.27 2.95 -12.01
C GLY A 42 -21.98 2.15 -12.16
N LEU A 43 -20.90 2.58 -11.51
CA LEU A 43 -19.64 1.83 -11.42
C LEU A 43 -19.66 0.93 -10.19
N MET A 44 -18.80 -0.10 -10.20
CA MET A 44 -18.53 -0.87 -8.99
C MET A 44 -17.92 0.06 -7.92
N PRO A 45 -18.51 0.17 -6.72
CA PRO A 45 -18.00 1.05 -5.67
C PRO A 45 -16.85 0.35 -4.92
N ASP A 46 -15.72 0.15 -5.59
CA ASP A 46 -14.49 -0.43 -5.03
C ASP A 46 -13.59 0.59 -4.32
N GLY A 47 -13.90 1.89 -4.47
CA GLY A 47 -13.17 3.02 -3.92
C GLY A 47 -11.93 3.40 -4.73
N ILE A 48 -11.55 2.67 -5.76
CA ILE A 48 -10.30 2.85 -6.50
C ILE A 48 -10.56 3.72 -7.73
N VAL A 49 -9.71 4.72 -7.97
CA VAL A 49 -9.83 5.60 -9.15
C VAL A 49 -9.14 4.93 -10.33
N GLY A 50 -9.71 3.82 -10.80
CA GLY A 50 -9.26 3.12 -11.99
C GLY A 50 -9.70 3.83 -13.28
N ARG A 51 -9.36 3.23 -14.44
CA ARG A 51 -9.64 3.82 -15.77
C ARG A 51 -11.10 4.25 -15.98
N GLN A 52 -12.05 3.41 -15.55
CA GLN A 52 -13.48 3.70 -15.69
C GLN A 52 -13.93 4.85 -14.78
N THR A 53 -13.46 4.87 -13.53
CA THR A 53 -13.75 5.95 -12.59
C THR A 53 -13.15 7.26 -13.07
N LEU A 54 -11.89 7.25 -13.50
CA LEU A 54 -11.22 8.43 -14.03
C LEU A 54 -11.94 9.00 -15.25
N ALA A 55 -12.30 8.15 -16.23
CA ALA A 55 -12.99 8.61 -17.44
C ALA A 55 -14.34 9.31 -17.16
N LYS A 56 -15.05 8.89 -16.11
CA LYS A 56 -16.29 9.54 -15.68
C LYS A 56 -16.06 10.77 -14.78
N LEU A 57 -15.01 10.73 -13.97
CA LEU A 57 -14.69 11.77 -13.00
C LEU A 57 -14.05 12.98 -13.68
N ILE A 58 -13.10 12.74 -14.59
CA ILE A 58 -12.35 13.74 -15.32
C ILE A 58 -12.37 13.35 -16.82
N PRO A 59 -13.40 13.78 -17.57
CA PRO A 59 -13.52 13.45 -18.99
C PRO A 59 -12.34 14.00 -19.82
N GLY A 60 -11.86 13.22 -20.78
CA GLY A 60 -10.75 13.62 -21.67
C GLY A 60 -9.35 13.36 -21.10
N THR A 61 -9.24 12.81 -19.89
CA THR A 61 -7.96 12.38 -19.33
C THR A 61 -7.53 11.04 -19.94
N ASP A 62 -6.26 10.96 -20.35
CA ASP A 62 -5.63 9.72 -20.79
C ASP A 62 -5.46 8.77 -19.58
N PRO A 63 -5.98 7.53 -19.61
CA PRO A 63 -5.75 6.54 -18.56
C PRO A 63 -4.28 6.29 -18.21
N ALA A 64 -3.33 6.58 -19.11
CA ALA A 64 -1.90 6.51 -18.84
C ALA A 64 -1.41 7.51 -17.78
N THR A 65 -2.22 8.51 -17.42
CA THR A 65 -1.88 9.50 -16.39
C THR A 65 -2.15 9.02 -14.96
N LEU A 66 -2.75 7.83 -14.80
CA LEU A 66 -3.07 7.27 -13.48
C LEU A 66 -1.82 7.05 -12.64
N THR A 67 -1.89 7.49 -11.38
CA THR A 67 -0.80 7.34 -10.40
C THR A 67 -0.97 6.09 -9.54
N LEU A 68 0.10 5.70 -8.83
CA LEU A 68 0.05 4.66 -7.79
C LEU A 68 -1.01 4.97 -6.73
N ALA A 69 -1.12 6.23 -6.31
CA ALA A 69 -2.15 6.67 -5.35
C ALA A 69 -3.58 6.41 -5.84
N SER A 70 -3.79 6.36 -7.16
CA SER A 70 -5.10 6.12 -7.77
C SER A 70 -5.41 4.64 -7.96
N THR A 71 -4.39 3.80 -8.22
CA THR A 71 -4.56 2.40 -8.68
C THR A 71 -4.10 1.35 -7.68
N ILE A 72 -3.12 1.66 -6.83
CA ILE A 72 -2.55 0.80 -5.80
C ILE A 72 -2.47 1.60 -4.49
N PRO A 73 -3.62 2.07 -3.95
CA PRO A 73 -3.62 3.07 -2.88
C PRO A 73 -2.97 2.59 -1.58
N TRP A 74 -2.99 1.28 -1.29
CA TRP A 74 -2.30 0.72 -0.12
C TRP A 74 -0.77 0.80 -0.24
N LEU A 75 -0.21 0.66 -1.45
CA LEU A 75 1.23 0.86 -1.66
C LEU A 75 1.58 2.35 -1.58
N ALA A 76 0.71 3.22 -2.10
CA ALA A 76 0.91 4.66 -1.97
C ALA A 76 0.93 5.10 -0.50
N GLU A 77 0.07 4.53 0.34
CA GLU A 77 0.09 4.77 1.79
C GLU A 77 1.40 4.27 2.43
N ALA A 78 1.87 3.09 2.04
CA ALA A 78 3.17 2.59 2.49
C ALA A 78 4.33 3.56 2.13
N HIS A 79 4.31 4.15 0.93
CA HIS A 79 5.29 5.17 0.53
C HIS A 79 5.15 6.47 1.32
N ARG A 80 3.91 6.90 1.63
CA ARG A 80 3.67 8.09 2.46
C ARG A 80 4.28 7.94 3.87
N LEU A 81 4.34 6.71 4.37
CA LEU A 81 4.88 6.36 5.68
C LEU A 81 6.39 6.09 5.69
N LEU A 82 7.08 6.18 4.54
CA LEU A 82 8.54 5.99 4.47
C LEU A 82 9.27 6.90 5.47
N GLY A 83 10.20 6.30 6.22
CA GLY A 83 10.98 7.01 7.23
C GLY A 83 10.27 7.18 8.57
N LEU A 84 9.01 6.77 8.73
CA LEU A 84 8.37 6.67 10.05
C LEU A 84 9.19 5.72 10.92
N LYS A 85 9.66 6.20 12.06
CA LYS A 85 10.42 5.42 13.05
C LYS A 85 9.59 5.14 14.28
N GLU A 86 9.82 4.01 14.90
CA GLU A 86 9.39 3.77 16.28
C GLU A 86 10.12 4.75 17.21
N ASP A 87 9.42 5.32 18.19
CA ASP A 87 10.04 6.22 19.16
C ASP A 87 10.80 5.37 20.18
N THR A 88 12.13 5.45 20.18
CA THR A 88 12.99 4.66 21.07
C THR A 88 13.11 5.25 22.49
N GLY A 89 12.12 6.07 22.91
CA GLY A 89 12.06 6.72 24.22
C GLY A 89 11.08 6.03 25.17
N ALA A 90 10.84 6.59 26.36
CA ALA A 90 9.88 6.05 27.33
C ALA A 90 8.39 6.15 26.92
N GLY A 91 8.11 6.40 25.64
CA GLY A 91 6.76 6.46 25.09
C GLY A 91 6.75 5.92 23.67
N SER A 92 5.88 4.95 23.42
CA SER A 92 5.73 4.32 22.11
C SER A 92 5.22 5.32 21.05
N ASN A 93 5.54 5.07 19.78
CA ASN A 93 5.08 5.93 18.69
C ASN A 93 3.53 5.93 18.61
N GLN A 94 2.94 7.10 18.86
CA GLN A 94 1.48 7.31 18.89
C GLN A 94 0.77 6.86 17.61
N GLN A 95 1.42 6.93 16.44
CA GLN A 95 0.84 6.50 15.17
C GLN A 95 0.75 4.97 15.08
N ILE A 96 1.80 4.25 15.49
CA ILE A 96 1.80 2.77 15.48
C ILE A 96 0.74 2.23 16.43
N LEU A 97 0.66 2.79 17.65
CA LEU A 97 -0.39 2.46 18.61
C LEU A 97 -1.79 2.81 18.07
N GLN A 98 -1.93 3.92 17.36
CA GLN A 98 -3.20 4.29 16.74
C GLN A 98 -3.63 3.28 15.67
N TRP A 99 -2.68 2.74 14.89
CA TRP A 99 -3.00 1.69 13.92
C TRP A 99 -3.55 0.44 14.59
N ALA A 100 -2.95 0.01 15.69
CA ALA A 100 -3.45 -1.13 16.45
C ALA A 100 -4.87 -0.88 16.99
N ARG A 101 -5.11 0.32 17.53
CA ARG A 101 -6.46 0.75 17.98
C ARG A 101 -7.47 0.75 16.84
N ASP A 102 -7.13 1.35 15.71
CA ASP A 102 -7.99 1.44 14.52
C ASP A 102 -8.35 0.05 13.96
N LEU A 103 -7.42 -0.92 14.11
CA LEU A 103 -7.63 -2.31 13.70
C LEU A 103 -8.20 -3.20 14.81
N HIS A 104 -8.49 -2.65 15.99
CA HIS A 104 -8.93 -3.37 17.18
C HIS A 104 -8.01 -4.54 17.57
N ILE A 105 -6.70 -4.34 17.41
CA ILE A 105 -5.66 -5.30 17.79
C ILE A 105 -5.17 -4.94 19.18
N ALA A 106 -5.17 -5.91 20.10
CA ALA A 106 -4.48 -5.76 21.39
C ALA A 106 -2.97 -5.64 21.11
N TYR A 107 -2.40 -4.48 21.42
CA TYR A 107 -1.01 -4.13 21.17
C TYR A 107 -0.57 -3.19 22.28
N ASP A 108 0.01 -3.78 23.32
CA ASP A 108 0.32 -3.07 24.57
C ASP A 108 1.80 -2.66 24.68
N ASP A 109 2.64 -3.04 23.70
CA ASP A 109 4.09 -2.79 23.70
C ASP A 109 4.65 -2.78 22.25
N ASP A 110 5.54 -1.84 21.93
CA ASP A 110 6.15 -1.67 20.61
C ASP A 110 7.36 -2.58 20.33
N ASP A 111 7.88 -3.27 21.36
CA ASP A 111 8.85 -4.38 21.21
C ASP A 111 8.31 -5.59 20.40
N VAL A 112 7.01 -5.58 20.07
CA VAL A 112 6.37 -6.57 19.19
C VAL A 112 6.68 -6.27 17.71
N PRO A 113 7.12 -7.27 16.91
CA PRO A 113 7.31 -7.08 15.47
C PRO A 113 6.08 -6.52 14.73
N TRP A 114 6.08 -5.23 14.41
CA TRP A 114 4.96 -4.52 13.77
C TRP A 114 4.96 -4.51 12.23
N CYS A 115 5.79 -5.33 11.57
CA CYS A 115 5.77 -5.46 10.11
C CYS A 115 4.40 -5.87 9.56
N GLY A 116 3.71 -6.80 10.24
CA GLY A 116 2.35 -7.19 9.91
C GLY A 116 1.33 -6.09 10.19
N LEU A 117 1.46 -5.38 11.32
CA LEU A 117 0.59 -4.25 11.68
C LEU A 117 0.65 -3.16 10.60
N PHE A 118 1.85 -2.83 10.14
CA PHE A 118 2.07 -1.86 9.06
C PHE A 118 1.35 -2.24 7.77
N VAL A 119 1.48 -3.50 7.32
CA VAL A 119 0.78 -3.99 6.12
C VAL A 119 -0.73 -3.94 6.31
N GLY A 120 -1.22 -4.40 7.47
CA GLY A 120 -2.65 -4.37 7.81
C GLY A 120 -3.21 -2.95 7.82
N HIS A 121 -2.47 -1.99 8.37
CA HIS A 121 -2.83 -0.58 8.36
C HIS A 121 -2.94 -0.02 6.94
N CYS A 122 -1.91 -0.22 6.10
CA CYS A 122 -1.89 0.30 4.73
C CYS A 122 -3.05 -0.25 3.90
N VAL A 123 -3.40 -1.53 4.09
CA VAL A 123 -4.53 -2.16 3.43
C VAL A 123 -5.85 -1.60 3.95
N ALA A 124 -6.11 -1.69 5.26
CA ALA A 124 -7.42 -1.35 5.82
C ALA A 124 -7.74 0.14 5.73
N SER A 125 -6.74 1.02 5.84
CA SER A 125 -6.96 2.47 5.71
C SER A 125 -7.32 2.89 4.29
N GLN A 126 -6.90 2.12 3.28
CA GLN A 126 -7.07 2.45 1.86
C GLN A 126 -8.13 1.62 1.13
N LEU A 127 -8.40 0.42 1.64
CA LEU A 127 -9.38 -0.55 1.15
C LEU A 127 -10.29 -0.98 2.32
N PRO A 128 -11.25 -0.14 2.76
CA PRO A 128 -12.02 -0.37 3.98
C PRO A 128 -12.96 -1.59 3.93
N ARG A 129 -13.10 -2.23 2.77
CA ARG A 129 -13.88 -3.47 2.57
C ARG A 129 -13.02 -4.71 2.40
N GLU A 130 -11.69 -4.56 2.36
CA GLU A 130 -10.78 -5.70 2.21
C GLU A 130 -10.71 -6.48 3.53
N PRO A 131 -10.99 -7.80 3.52
CA PRO A 131 -10.81 -8.61 4.71
C PRO A 131 -9.32 -8.75 5.04
N LEU A 132 -8.95 -8.45 6.28
CA LEU A 132 -7.62 -8.72 6.80
C LEU A 132 -7.46 -10.19 7.22
N VAL A 133 -6.20 -10.60 7.39
CA VAL A 133 -5.87 -11.91 7.98
C VAL A 133 -6.29 -11.98 9.44
N ARG A 134 -6.53 -13.20 9.94
CA ARG A 134 -6.98 -13.43 11.33
C ARG A 134 -6.02 -12.89 12.39
N ASN A 135 -4.71 -12.96 12.13
CA ASN A 135 -3.67 -12.40 13.00
C ASN A 135 -2.81 -11.40 12.21
N PRO A 136 -3.20 -10.11 12.16
CA PRO A 136 -2.49 -9.09 11.39
C PRO A 136 -1.09 -8.75 11.90
N LEU A 137 -0.73 -9.09 13.14
CA LEU A 137 0.63 -8.90 13.65
C LEU A 137 1.61 -9.93 13.08
N GLY A 138 1.15 -11.18 12.92
CA GLY A 138 1.96 -12.28 12.45
C GLY A 138 2.28 -12.18 10.96
N ALA A 139 3.55 -11.96 10.61
CA ALA A 139 3.99 -11.89 9.21
C ALA A 139 3.57 -13.11 8.38
N ARG A 140 3.67 -14.32 8.94
CA ARG A 140 3.29 -15.58 8.26
C ARG A 140 1.79 -15.71 8.03
N SER A 141 0.94 -15.01 8.80
CA SER A 141 -0.51 -15.01 8.57
C SER A 141 -0.87 -14.48 7.17
N TYR A 142 -0.05 -13.57 6.63
CA TYR A 142 -0.25 -13.02 5.30
C TYR A 142 0.01 -14.02 4.17
N GLU A 143 0.54 -15.21 4.45
CA GLU A 143 0.64 -16.26 3.44
C GLU A 143 -0.71 -16.69 2.89
N THR A 144 -1.82 -16.45 3.60
CA THR A 144 -3.18 -16.77 3.12
C THR A 144 -4.00 -15.53 2.80
N PHE A 145 -3.39 -14.33 2.79
CA PHE A 145 -4.10 -13.10 2.49
C PHE A 145 -4.56 -13.06 1.03
N GLY A 146 -5.79 -12.59 0.80
CA GLY A 146 -6.30 -12.26 -0.54
C GLY A 146 -6.08 -13.34 -1.61
N LYS A 147 -5.72 -12.90 -2.82
CA LYS A 147 -5.44 -13.77 -3.98
C LYS A 147 -3.93 -14.01 -4.14
N LYS A 148 -3.54 -15.21 -4.57
CA LYS A 148 -2.15 -15.48 -4.98
C LYS A 148 -1.85 -14.74 -6.28
N VAL A 149 -0.68 -14.09 -6.35
CA VAL A 149 -0.20 -13.41 -7.56
C VAL A 149 1.28 -13.69 -7.77
N ALA A 150 1.80 -13.35 -8.95
CA ALA A 150 3.25 -13.21 -9.14
C ALA A 150 3.77 -11.96 -8.41
N PRO A 151 5.05 -11.93 -8.00
CA PRO A 151 5.71 -10.73 -7.50
C PRO A 151 5.55 -9.57 -8.48
N GLN A 152 5.02 -8.45 -8.00
CA GLN A 152 4.78 -7.23 -8.78
C GLN A 152 4.56 -6.05 -7.80
N PRO A 153 4.76 -4.79 -8.24
CA PRO A 153 4.54 -3.62 -7.40
C PRO A 153 3.22 -3.66 -6.62
N GLY A 154 3.31 -3.51 -5.30
CA GLY A 154 2.17 -3.51 -4.39
C GLY A 154 1.74 -4.89 -3.87
N ALA A 155 2.29 -5.98 -4.42
CA ALA A 155 2.04 -7.30 -3.86
C ALA A 155 2.56 -7.39 -2.41
N ILE A 156 1.76 -7.99 -1.54
CA ILE A 156 2.18 -8.33 -0.18
C ILE A 156 3.08 -9.55 -0.27
N MET A 157 4.36 -9.35 0.08
CA MET A 157 5.41 -10.35 0.00
C MET A 157 5.69 -10.90 1.40
N VAL A 158 5.66 -12.22 1.53
CA VAL A 158 5.93 -12.91 2.79
C VAL A 158 7.22 -13.69 2.70
N PHE A 159 8.03 -13.60 3.76
CA PHE A 159 9.33 -14.24 3.87
C PHE A 159 9.44 -15.03 5.17
N TRP A 160 10.18 -16.13 5.16
CA TRP A 160 10.55 -16.82 6.40
C TRP A 160 11.75 -16.16 7.08
N ARG A 161 11.88 -16.38 8.40
CA ARG A 161 13.07 -16.05 9.20
C ARG A 161 13.53 -17.29 9.95
N GLU A 162 14.83 -17.38 10.21
CA GLU A 162 15.50 -18.55 10.82
C GLU A 162 15.47 -19.80 9.94
N SER A 163 14.28 -20.36 9.70
CA SER A 163 14.02 -21.44 8.74
C SER A 163 12.62 -21.30 8.13
N GLU A 164 12.36 -22.01 7.04
CA GLU A 164 11.06 -22.05 6.39
C GLU A 164 9.93 -22.53 7.34
N ASP A 165 10.25 -23.49 8.21
CA ASP A 165 9.32 -24.13 9.15
C ASP A 165 9.15 -23.39 10.50
N SER A 166 9.96 -22.37 10.79
CA SER A 166 10.04 -21.76 12.14
C SER A 166 8.78 -21.00 12.59
N GLY A 167 7.82 -20.77 11.70
CA GLY A 167 6.69 -19.86 11.92
C GLY A 167 7.07 -18.38 12.08
N LYS A 168 8.37 -18.04 12.10
CA LYS A 168 8.85 -16.66 12.09
C LYS A 168 8.98 -16.16 10.66
N GLY A 169 8.74 -14.87 10.46
CA GLY A 169 8.75 -14.29 9.13
C GLY A 169 8.88 -12.78 9.09
N HIS A 170 8.82 -12.27 7.88
CA HIS A 170 8.73 -10.84 7.57
C HIS A 170 7.69 -10.63 6.48
N VAL A 171 7.02 -9.49 6.50
CA VAL A 171 6.03 -9.11 5.49
C VAL A 171 6.19 -7.64 5.11
N GLY A 172 5.94 -7.33 3.85
CA GLY A 172 5.98 -5.98 3.31
C GLY A 172 5.46 -5.96 1.88
N PHE A 173 5.59 -4.83 1.20
CA PHE A 173 5.15 -4.66 -0.18
C PHE A 173 6.33 -4.76 -1.15
N TYR A 174 6.15 -5.51 -2.23
CA TYR A 174 7.10 -5.50 -3.35
C TYR A 174 7.13 -4.10 -3.99
N VAL A 175 8.33 -3.55 -4.15
CA VAL A 175 8.56 -2.30 -4.91
C VAL A 175 9.53 -2.46 -6.08
N GLY A 176 10.22 -3.60 -6.15
CA GLY A 176 11.09 -3.93 -7.27
C GLY A 176 12.08 -5.04 -6.93
N GLU A 177 13.11 -5.15 -7.76
CA GLU A 177 14.27 -6.02 -7.58
C GLU A 177 15.54 -5.19 -7.73
N ASP A 178 16.58 -5.51 -6.96
CA ASP A 178 17.89 -4.91 -7.16
C ASP A 178 18.66 -5.58 -8.30
N GLN A 179 19.87 -5.07 -8.58
CA GLN A 179 20.70 -5.57 -9.68
C GLN A 179 21.24 -6.99 -9.46
N VAL A 180 21.26 -7.48 -8.21
CA VAL A 180 21.68 -8.85 -7.89
C VAL A 180 20.51 -9.83 -7.87
N GLY A 181 19.29 -9.33 -8.09
CA GLY A 181 18.07 -10.12 -8.20
C GLY A 181 17.36 -10.35 -6.86
N ASP A 182 17.73 -9.64 -5.80
CA ASP A 182 17.00 -9.67 -4.54
C ASP A 182 15.75 -8.79 -4.61
N PHE A 183 14.72 -9.17 -3.87
CA PHE A 183 13.48 -8.40 -3.83
C PHE A 183 13.65 -7.15 -2.98
N LEU A 184 13.25 -5.99 -3.49
CA LEU A 184 13.17 -4.76 -2.72
C LEU A 184 11.78 -4.65 -2.07
N ILE A 185 11.78 -4.63 -0.75
CA ILE A 185 10.57 -4.71 0.06
C ILE A 185 10.40 -3.46 0.92
N LEU A 186 9.30 -2.75 0.67
CA LEU A 186 8.81 -1.66 1.50
C LEU A 186 8.03 -2.24 2.68
N GLY A 187 8.60 -2.16 3.88
CA GLY A 187 8.01 -2.78 5.07
C GLY A 187 8.24 -1.98 6.34
N GLY A 188 7.38 -2.21 7.32
CA GLY A 188 7.51 -1.71 8.69
C GLY A 188 8.44 -2.58 9.53
N ASN A 189 8.86 -2.04 10.68
CA ASN A 189 9.82 -2.61 11.60
C ASN A 189 11.11 -3.13 10.94
N GLN A 190 11.62 -2.38 9.96
CA GLN A 190 12.84 -2.67 9.23
C GLN A 190 13.95 -1.76 9.73
N GLY A 191 14.57 -2.15 10.86
CA GLY A 191 15.45 -1.29 11.63
C GLY A 191 14.67 -0.24 12.42
N ASN A 192 13.57 -0.67 13.07
CA ASN A 192 12.64 0.19 13.82
C ASN A 192 12.06 1.34 12.98
N ALA A 193 11.94 1.12 11.67
CA ALA A 193 11.44 2.11 10.73
C ALA A 193 10.65 1.48 9.58
N VAL A 194 9.82 2.29 8.93
CA VAL A 194 9.31 2.00 7.58
C VAL A 194 10.40 2.35 6.59
N SER A 195 10.90 1.35 5.87
CA SER A 195 12.01 1.50 4.92
C SER A 195 11.89 0.52 3.77
N ILE A 196 12.76 0.67 2.75
CA ILE A 196 12.93 -0.31 1.67
C ILE A 196 14.20 -1.10 1.95
N ILE A 197 14.08 -2.43 2.04
CA ILE A 197 15.22 -3.33 2.28
C ILE A 197 15.20 -4.48 1.28
N GLY A 198 16.39 -4.87 0.81
CA GLY A 198 16.59 -6.08 0.00
C GLY A 198 16.32 -7.36 0.78
N LYS A 199 15.56 -8.28 0.19
CA LYS A 199 15.23 -9.59 0.75
C LYS A 199 15.64 -10.69 -0.22
N PRO A 200 16.42 -11.69 0.24
CA PRO A 200 16.84 -12.80 -0.58
C PRO A 200 15.67 -13.60 -1.13
N ARG A 201 15.71 -13.94 -2.42
CA ARG A 201 14.68 -14.80 -3.06
C ARG A 201 14.54 -16.15 -2.35
N ALA A 202 15.64 -16.69 -1.82
CA ALA A 202 15.65 -17.95 -1.07
C ALA A 202 14.76 -17.92 0.19
N ARG A 203 14.39 -16.72 0.68
CA ARG A 203 13.50 -16.55 1.83
C ARG A 203 12.04 -16.35 1.47
N PHE A 204 11.72 -16.24 0.18
CA PHE A 204 10.38 -15.91 -0.29
C PHE A 204 9.41 -17.09 -0.15
N LEU A 205 8.19 -16.81 0.32
CA LEU A 205 7.13 -17.80 0.53
C LEU A 205 5.90 -17.53 -0.34
N ALA A 206 5.41 -16.30 -0.33
CA ALA A 206 4.13 -15.96 -0.96
C ALA A 206 4.07 -14.51 -1.41
N ALA A 207 3.43 -14.28 -2.56
CA ALA A 207 3.03 -12.97 -3.05
C ALA A 207 1.49 -12.93 -3.13
N ARG A 208 0.89 -11.94 -2.45
CA ARG A 208 -0.55 -11.83 -2.26
C ARG A 208 -1.10 -10.47 -2.69
N TRP A 209 -2.36 -10.44 -3.08
CA TRP A 209 -3.05 -9.26 -3.60
C TRP A 209 -4.42 -9.09 -2.97
N PRO A 210 -4.85 -7.85 -2.62
CA PRO A 210 -6.19 -7.62 -2.09
C PRO A 210 -7.29 -8.10 -3.04
N ILE A 211 -8.35 -8.72 -2.51
CA ILE A 211 -9.44 -9.25 -3.33
C ILE A 211 -10.37 -8.17 -3.87
N THR A 212 -10.50 -7.04 -3.16
CA THR A 212 -11.33 -5.89 -3.54
C THR A 212 -10.58 -4.87 -4.39
N ALA A 213 -9.28 -5.08 -4.63
CA ALA A 213 -8.49 -4.21 -5.49
C ALA A 213 -8.77 -4.47 -6.98
N LEU A 214 -8.36 -3.52 -7.82
CA LEU A 214 -8.25 -3.77 -9.26
C LEU A 214 -7.37 -5.00 -9.53
N PRO A 215 -7.62 -5.73 -10.63
CA PRO A 215 -6.81 -6.90 -10.97
C PRO A 215 -5.32 -6.56 -11.03
N ALA A 216 -4.51 -7.44 -10.46
CA ALA A 216 -3.06 -7.42 -10.62
C ALA A 216 -2.71 -7.69 -12.09
N THR A 217 -2.19 -6.68 -12.79
CA THR A 217 -1.81 -6.78 -14.22
C THR A 217 -0.33 -6.52 -14.46
N GLY A 218 0.46 -6.32 -13.39
CA GLY A 218 1.88 -6.06 -13.47
C GLY A 218 2.73 -7.33 -13.47
N GLY A 219 4.03 -7.13 -13.40
CA GLY A 219 5.02 -8.17 -13.20
C GLY A 219 6.22 -7.63 -12.42
N PRO A 220 7.29 -8.43 -12.30
CA PRO A 220 8.52 -7.99 -11.68
C PRO A 220 9.09 -6.74 -12.35
N VAL A 221 9.66 -5.83 -11.57
CA VAL A 221 10.32 -4.62 -12.06
C VAL A 221 11.69 -4.47 -11.43
N LEU A 222 12.70 -4.11 -12.22
CA LEU A 222 14.01 -3.72 -11.69
C LEU A 222 13.89 -2.30 -11.13
N ALA A 223 14.42 -2.08 -9.92
CA ALA A 223 14.50 -0.73 -9.38
C ALA A 223 15.44 0.12 -10.24
N GLN A 224 14.99 1.33 -10.56
CA GLN A 224 15.86 2.32 -11.15
C GLN A 224 16.85 2.81 -10.09
N VAL A 225 18.14 2.81 -10.42
CA VAL A 225 19.20 3.32 -9.55
C VAL A 225 18.93 4.81 -9.28
N PRO A 226 18.81 5.26 -8.02
CA PRO A 226 18.79 6.68 -7.73
C PRO A 226 20.17 7.26 -8.09
N GLY A 227 20.27 7.99 -9.21
CA GLY A 227 21.47 8.73 -9.59
C GLY A 227 22.12 8.34 -10.93
N VAL A 228 21.37 8.38 -12.03
CA VAL A 228 21.92 8.80 -13.33
C VAL A 228 20.86 9.71 -13.96
N GLY A 229 21.08 11.02 -13.89
CA GLY A 229 20.20 11.98 -14.54
C GLY A 229 20.23 11.75 -16.05
N ASN A 230 19.06 11.60 -16.67
CA ASN A 230 18.90 11.83 -18.09
C ASN A 230 19.02 13.34 -18.34
N GLN A 231 20.25 13.84 -18.40
CA GLN A 231 20.55 14.92 -19.33
C GLN A 231 20.70 14.28 -20.69
N VAL A 232 19.69 14.46 -21.53
CA VAL A 232 19.90 14.51 -22.97
C VAL A 232 19.21 15.79 -23.44
N GLU A 233 19.96 16.89 -23.35
CA GLU A 233 19.86 17.94 -24.37
C GLU A 233 20.39 17.32 -25.67
N VAL A 234 19.55 17.24 -26.69
CA VAL A 234 19.73 17.89 -28.01
C VAL A 234 18.36 18.19 -28.58
#